data_AF-A0A8X6IX21-F1
#
_entry.id   AF-A0A8X6IX21-F1
#
_cell.length_a   1.000
_cell.length_b   1.000
_cell.length_c   1.000
_cell.angle_alpha   90.00
_cell.angle_beta   90.00
_cell.angle_gamma   90.00
#
_symmetry.space_group_name_H-M   'P 1'
#
loop_
_entity.id
_entity.type
_entity.pdbx_description
1 polymer ?
#
loop_
_entity_poly.entity_id
_entity_poly.type
_entity_poly.pdbx_seq_one_letter_code
_entity_poly.pdbx_strand_id
1 'polypeptide(L)'
;MYKIADATGYTYDMRVYLGKDKKENLSTSATYNVVNAMTDCIKGKGHKVFMDSFFSSPELYRDLLKEKKINSCGTVRPNRKTFSKEPCSL
;
A
#
# COMPACT_ATOMS: atom_id res chain seq x y z
N MET A 1 -13.69 -4.45 -3.79
CA MET A 1 -13.71 -4.05 -2.37
C MET A 1 -12.31 -4.23 -1.81
N TYR A 2 -11.86 -3.30 -0.97
CA TYR A 2 -10.55 -3.30 -0.33
C TYR A 2 -10.74 -3.36 1.19
N LYS A 3 -9.87 -4.09 1.89
CA LYS A 3 -9.90 -4.17 3.36
C LYS A 3 -8.49 -4.24 3.93
N ILE A 4 -8.32 -3.70 5.13
CA ILE A 4 -7.15 -3.93 5.96
C ILE A 4 -7.58 -4.75 7.18
N ALA A 5 -6.87 -5.84 7.42
CA ALA A 5 -7.18 -6.77 8.49
C ALA A 5 -5.90 -7.28 9.14
N ASP A 6 -6.04 -7.73 10.38
CA ASP A 6 -5.00 -8.44 11.10
C ASP A 6 -4.86 -9.90 10.61
N ALA A 7 -3.77 -10.56 10.99
CA ALA A 7 -3.53 -11.98 10.72
C ALA A 7 -4.63 -12.88 11.30
N THR A 8 -5.29 -12.45 12.38
CA THR A 8 -6.45 -13.14 13.00
C THR A 8 -7.76 -12.97 12.24
N GLY A 9 -7.80 -12.09 11.23
CA GLY A 9 -9.00 -11.77 10.44
C GLY A 9 -9.80 -10.56 10.92
N TYR A 10 -9.40 -9.91 12.02
CA TYR A 10 -10.04 -8.68 12.48
C TYR A 10 -9.88 -7.55 11.47
N THR A 11 -10.98 -6.95 11.01
CA THR A 11 -10.96 -5.89 9.99
C THR A 11 -10.91 -4.51 10.65
N TYR A 12 -9.91 -3.71 10.31
CA TYR A 12 -9.75 -2.35 10.85
C TYR A 12 -10.50 -1.30 10.02
N ASP A 13 -10.42 -1.41 8.69
CA ASP A 13 -11.10 -0.52 7.75
C ASP A 13 -11.37 -1.25 6.43
N MET A 14 -12.41 -0.79 5.72
CA MET A 14 -12.88 -1.38 4.48
C MET A 14 -13.47 -0.32 3.57
N ARG A 15 -13.14 -0.39 2.27
CA ARG A 15 -13.62 0.54 1.26
C ARG A 15 -14.18 -0.19 0.05
N VAL A 16 -15.36 0.23 -0.40
CA VAL A 16 -16.00 -0.32 -1.60
C VAL A 16 -15.41 0.36 -2.83
N TYR A 17 -14.99 -0.45 -3.81
CA TYR A 17 -14.52 0.07 -5.09
C TYR A 17 -15.72 0.35 -5.99
N LEU A 18 -15.90 1.60 -6.41
CA LEU A 18 -17.06 2.05 -7.17
C LEU A 18 -16.77 2.22 -8.68
N GLY A 19 -15.59 1.84 -9.17
CA GLY A 19 -15.23 1.95 -10.58
C GLY A 19 -14.88 3.36 -11.07
N LYS A 20 -15.20 4.40 -10.29
CA LYS A 20 -14.86 5.81 -10.55
C LYS A 20 -14.36 6.46 -9.27
N ASP A 21 -13.09 6.26 -8.95
CA ASP A 21 -12.45 7.05 -7.90
C ASP A 21 -12.37 8.48 -8.41
N LYS A 22 -13.09 9.41 -7.76
CA LYS A 22 -12.92 10.85 -7.98
C LYS A 22 -11.42 11.10 -7.84
N LYS A 23 -10.82 11.72 -8.86
CA LYS A 23 -9.41 12.09 -8.89
C LYS A 23 -9.14 13.12 -7.78
N GLU A 24 -9.07 12.69 -6.53
CA GLU A 24 -8.80 13.60 -5.42
C GLU A 24 -7.35 14.08 -5.43
N ASN A 25 -6.46 13.39 -6.16
CA ASN A 25 -5.14 13.90 -6.53
C ASN A 25 -4.74 13.35 -7.90
N LEU A 26 -4.59 14.23 -8.91
CA LEU A 26 -4.15 13.87 -10.26
C LEU A 26 -2.71 13.32 -10.32
N SER A 27 -1.91 13.55 -9.27
CA SER A 27 -0.49 13.21 -9.23
C SER A 27 -0.21 11.75 -8.84
N THR A 28 -1.14 11.07 -8.16
CA THR A 28 -0.88 9.76 -7.53
C THR A 28 -1.88 8.71 -7.98
N SER A 29 -1.46 7.44 -7.99
CA SER A 29 -2.32 6.35 -8.47
C SER A 29 -3.53 6.14 -7.55
N ALA A 30 -4.64 5.67 -8.10
CA ALA A 30 -5.84 5.34 -7.31
C ALA A 30 -5.50 4.34 -6.18
N THR A 31 -4.64 3.37 -6.48
CA THR A 31 -4.20 2.36 -5.53
C THR A 31 -3.39 2.95 -4.38
N TYR A 32 -2.52 3.93 -4.66
CA TYR A 32 -1.81 4.67 -3.63
C TYR A 32 -2.79 5.37 -2.68
N ASN A 33 -3.77 6.10 -3.23
CA ASN A 33 -4.74 6.85 -2.43
C ASN A 33 -5.56 5.93 -1.51
N VAL A 34 -5.96 4.76 -2.03
CA VAL A 34 -6.68 3.74 -1.25
C VAL A 34 -5.84 3.22 -0.08
N VAL A 35 -4.59 2.80 -0.32
CA VAL A 35 -3.73 2.28 0.76
C VAL A 35 -3.38 3.38 1.75
N ASN A 36 -3.09 4.57 1.26
CA ASN A 36 -2.82 5.73 2.10
C ASN A 36 -4.01 5.95 3.05
N ALA A 37 -5.23 6.07 2.53
CA ALA A 37 -6.38 6.35 3.37
C ALA A 37 -6.74 5.20 4.35
N MET A 38 -6.63 3.93 3.94
CA MET A 38 -6.94 2.81 4.85
C MET A 38 -5.90 2.64 5.97
N THR A 39 -4.65 3.07 5.75
CA THR A 39 -3.58 2.93 6.75
C THR A 39 -3.60 4.03 7.82
N ASP A 40 -4.46 5.05 7.70
CA ASP A 40 -4.58 6.10 8.72
C ASP A 40 -5.03 5.55 10.09
N CYS A 41 -5.89 4.52 10.09
CA CYS A 41 -6.37 3.90 11.33
C CYS A 41 -5.25 3.23 12.16
N ILE A 42 -4.11 2.91 11.54
CA ILE A 42 -2.97 2.22 12.16
C ILE A 42 -1.69 3.07 12.21
N LYS A 43 -1.80 4.36 11.84
CA LYS A 43 -0.69 5.31 11.83
C LYS A 43 -0.06 5.45 13.23
N GLY A 44 1.27 5.33 13.30
CA GLY A 44 2.03 5.52 14.55
C GLY A 44 1.86 4.44 15.62
N LYS A 45 1.14 3.35 15.34
CA LYS A 45 0.86 2.27 16.32
C LYS A 45 1.86 1.11 16.29
N GLY A 46 2.91 1.21 15.47
CA GLY A 46 3.94 0.17 15.36
C GLY A 46 3.56 -1.06 14.52
N HIS A 47 2.48 -0.99 13.74
CA HIS A 47 2.08 -2.09 12.86
C HIS A 47 2.99 -2.23 11.63
N LYS A 48 3.04 -3.47 11.11
CA LYS A 48 3.64 -3.80 9.82
C LYS A 48 2.53 -4.16 8.84
N VAL A 49 2.51 -3.53 7.67
CA VAL A 49 1.49 -3.78 6.64
C VAL A 49 2.07 -4.70 5.56
N PHE A 50 1.33 -5.77 5.26
CA PHE A 50 1.62 -6.67 4.16
C PHE A 50 0.57 -6.49 3.06
N MET A 51 1.01 -6.33 1.81
CA MET A 51 0.10 -6.06 0.69
C MET A 51 0.47 -6.85 -0.57
N ASP A 52 -0.54 -7.07 -1.41
CA ASP A 52 -0.34 -7.68 -2.74
C ASP A 52 0.37 -6.70 -3.70
N SER A 53 1.01 -7.28 -4.71
CA SER A 53 1.64 -6.64 -5.85
C SER A 53 0.81 -5.57 -6.57
N PHE A 54 -0.52 -5.66 -6.53
CA PHE A 54 -1.39 -4.63 -7.11
C PHE A 54 -1.28 -3.30 -6.36
N PHE A 55 -1.08 -3.37 -5.04
CA PHE A 55 -1.04 -2.20 -4.15
C PHE A 55 0.38 -1.69 -3.89
N SER A 56 1.41 -2.44 -4.26
CA SER A 56 2.79 -2.09 -3.94
C SER A 56 3.42 -1.06 -4.88
N SER A 57 4.07 -0.05 -4.30
CA SER A 57 4.95 0.87 -5.04
C SER A 57 6.12 1.35 -4.14
N PRO A 58 7.31 1.67 -4.70
CA PRO A 58 8.44 2.14 -3.90
C PRO A 58 8.13 3.47 -3.21
N GLU A 59 7.42 4.36 -3.92
CA GLU A 59 6.98 5.65 -3.40
C GLU A 59 6.03 5.46 -2.20
N LEU A 60 5.05 4.56 -2.33
CA LEU A 60 4.13 4.23 -1.24
C LEU A 60 4.88 3.72 0.00
N TYR A 61 5.86 2.82 -0.18
CA TYR A 61 6.61 2.29 0.97
C TYR A 61 7.42 3.37 1.69
N ARG A 62 8.06 4.26 0.93
CA ARG A 62 8.79 5.41 1.48
C ARG A 62 7.87 6.32 2.27
N ASP A 63 6.70 6.65 1.71
CA ASP A 63 5.78 7.61 2.31
C ASP A 63 5.09 7.01 3.53
N LEU A 64 4.70 5.72 3.50
CA LEU A 64 4.19 5.00 4.68
C LEU A 64 5.19 5.00 5.84
N LEU A 65 6.49 4.80 5.55
CA LEU A 65 7.52 4.81 6.56
C LEU A 65 7.74 6.22 7.13
N LYS A 66 7.94 7.23 6.26
CA LYS A 66 8.27 8.60 6.67
C LYS A 66 7.08 9.32 7.33
N GLU A 67 5.90 9.23 6.73
CA GLU A 67 4.74 10.03 7.12
C GLU A 67 3.86 9.33 8.16
N LYS A 68 3.85 7.99 8.16
CA LYS A 68 2.95 7.21 9.03
C LYS A 68 3.66 6.34 10.06
N LYS A 69 4.99 6.23 9.99
CA LYS A 69 5.78 5.33 10.83
C LYS A 69 5.30 3.87 10.71
N ILE A 70 4.91 3.47 9.50
CA ILE A 70 4.44 2.13 9.18
C ILE A 70 5.49 1.43 8.31
N ASN A 71 5.98 0.30 8.79
CA ASN A 71 6.78 -0.59 7.96
C ASN A 71 5.85 -1.34 7.00
N SER A 72 6.27 -1.49 5.75
CA SER A 72 5.48 -2.16 4.73
C SER A 72 6.28 -3.21 3.97
N CYS A 73 5.59 -4.27 3.55
CA CYS A 73 6.15 -5.34 2.76
C CYS A 73 5.09 -5.79 1.74
N GLY A 74 5.56 -6.26 0.58
CA GLY A 74 4.65 -6.76 -0.44
C GLY A 74 5.42 -7.27 -1.64
N THR A 75 4.74 -8.05 -2.44
CA THR A 75 5.33 -8.66 -3.64
C THR A 75 5.50 -7.64 -4.76
N VAL A 76 6.48 -7.83 -5.64
CA VAL A 76 6.68 -7.02 -6.85
C VAL A 76 6.43 -7.90 -8.06
N ARG A 77 5.70 -7.39 -9.06
CA ARG A 77 5.52 -8.12 -10.32
C ARG A 77 6.80 -8.04 -11.15
N PRO A 78 7.23 -9.15 -11.78
CA PRO A 78 8.46 -9.18 -12.59
C PRO A 78 8.47 -8.14 -13.74
N ASN A 79 7.28 -7.84 -14.29
CA ASN A 79 7.12 -6.94 -15.42
C ASN A 79 7.09 -5.44 -15.05
N ARG A 80 7.47 -5.06 -13.82
CA ARG A 80 7.49 -3.64 -13.45
C ARG A 80 8.75 -2.96 -14.01
N LYS A 81 8.57 -1.87 -14.77
CA LYS A 81 9.64 -1.14 -15.47
C LYS A 81 10.83 -0.72 -14.60
N THR A 82 10.63 -0.56 -13.29
CA THR A 82 11.66 -0.14 -12.33
C THR A 82 12.31 -1.30 -11.59
N PHE A 83 12.00 -2.56 -11.94
CA PHE A 83 12.64 -3.72 -11.35
C PHE A 83 13.89 -4.04 -12.17
N SER A 84 15.07 -3.92 -11.55
CA SER A 84 16.30 -4.42 -12.18
C SER A 84 16.14 -5.91 -12.42
N LYS A 85 16.46 -6.38 -13.63
CA LYS A 85 16.45 -7.83 -13.93
C LYS A 85 17.53 -8.59 -13.16
N GLU A 86 18.47 -7.86 -12.57
CA GLU A 86 19.47 -8.44 -11.68
C GLU A 86 18.93 -8.46 -10.25
N PRO A 87 19.01 -9.62 -9.57
CA PRO A 87 18.73 -9.68 -8.15
C PRO A 87 19.70 -8.74 -7.43
N CYS A 88 19.18 -7.98 -6.47
CA CYS A 88 20.00 -7.15 -5.60
C CYS A 88 21.01 -8.08 -4.92
N SER A 89 22.27 -8.01 -5.35
CA SER A 89 23.37 -8.73 -4.71
C SER A 89 23.50 -8.23 -3.28
N LEU A 90 23.14 -9.10 -2.33
CA LEU A 90 23.42 -8.94 -0.91
C LEU A 90 24.93 -8.98 -0.65
#